data_AF-A0A3L6RVV7-F1
#
_entry.id   AF-A0A3L6RVV7-F1
#
_cell.length_a   1.000
_cell.length_b   1.000
_cell.length_c   1.000
_cell.angle_alpha   90.00
_cell.angle_beta   90.00
_cell.angle_gamma   90.00
#
_symmetry.space_group_name_H-M   'P 1'
#
loop_
_entity.id
_entity.type
_entity.pdbx_description
1 polymer ?
#
loop_
_entity_poly.entity_id
_entity_poly.type
_entity_poly.pdbx_seq_one_letter_code
_entity_poly.pdbx_strand_id
1 'polypeptide(L)'
;MVLLIRSGGWGFVVRDKHGEVLASGAGKISYAASALHAEATAAYRGVLYASHLGMTRITFEIDNTVLSYALKANGIDRIGVLLDV
;
A
#
# COMPACT_ATOMS: atom_id res chain seq x y z
N MET A 1 25.91 21.90 4.90
CA MET A 1 25.11 20.67 4.75
C MET A 1 23.66 21.02 5.02
N VAL A 2 22.83 21.18 3.99
CA VAL A 2 21.38 21.44 4.16
C VAL A 2 20.68 20.09 4.19
N LEU A 3 20.03 19.76 5.31
CA LEU A 3 19.20 18.57 5.43
C LEU A 3 17.87 18.86 4.72
N LEU A 4 17.72 18.41 3.46
CA LEU A 4 16.44 18.45 2.77
C LEU A 4 15.46 17.53 3.51
N ILE A 5 14.59 18.09 4.34
CA ILE A 5 13.46 17.35 4.91
C ILE A 5 12.51 16.96 3.78
N ARG A 6 12.59 15.70 3.33
CA ARG A 6 11.68 15.17 2.32
C ARG A 6 10.37 14.76 2.99
N SER A 7 9.30 15.51 2.74
CA SER A 7 7.95 15.07 3.05
C SER A 7 7.40 14.20 1.92
N GLY A 8 6.54 13.25 2.25
CA GLY A 8 5.79 12.43 1.30
C GLY A 8 4.31 12.34 1.68
N GLY A 9 3.56 11.55 0.91
CA GLY A 9 2.18 11.22 1.22
C GLY A 9 1.94 9.74 1.03
N TRP A 10 0.97 9.17 1.74
CA TRP A 10 0.47 7.82 1.49
C TRP A 10 -1.00 7.92 1.09
N GLY A 11 -1.47 6.96 0.31
CA GLY A 11 -2.88 6.84 -0.05
C GLY A 11 -3.23 5.40 -0.36
N PHE A 12 -4.43 4.95 0.03
CA PHE A 12 -4.93 3.61 -0.32
C PHE A 12 -6.41 3.67 -0.69
N VAL A 13 -6.85 2.68 -1.44
CA VAL A 13 -8.25 2.39 -1.73
C VAL A 13 -8.47 0.90 -1.50
N VAL A 14 -9.50 0.55 -0.73
CA VAL A 14 -9.99 -0.81 -0.55
C VAL A 14 -11.26 -0.95 -1.36
N ARG A 15 -11.27 -1.92 -2.28
CA ARG A 15 -12.42 -2.23 -3.13
C ARG A 15 -12.92 -3.64 -2.83
N ASP A 16 -14.20 -3.88 -3.09
CA ASP A 16 -14.73 -5.23 -3.15
C ASP A 16 -14.42 -5.90 -4.51
N LYS A 17 -14.88 -7.13 -4.69
CA LYS A 17 -14.71 -7.91 -5.93
C LYS A 17 -15.43 -7.34 -7.16
N HIS A 18 -16.37 -6.42 -6.96
CA HIS A 18 -17.10 -5.72 -8.02
C HIS A 18 -16.42 -4.40 -8.40
N GLY A 19 -15.35 -4.02 -7.70
CA GLY A 19 -14.65 -2.76 -7.88
C GLY A 19 -15.24 -1.61 -7.07
N GLU A 20 -16.24 -1.87 -6.22
CA GLU A 20 -16.87 -0.84 -5.39
C GLU A 20 -15.93 -0.44 -4.25
N VAL A 21 -15.77 0.87 -4.05
CA VAL A 21 -14.88 1.39 -2.99
C VAL A 21 -15.57 1.22 -1.64
N LEU A 22 -14.98 0.39 -0.79
CA LEU A 22 -15.46 0.15 0.58
C LEU A 22 -14.77 1.05 1.61
N ALA A 23 -13.51 1.42 1.35
CA ALA A 23 -12.78 2.38 2.17
C ALA A 23 -11.67 3.05 1.36
N SER A 24 -11.31 4.26 1.73
CA SER A 24 -10.11 4.94 1.21
C SER A 24 -9.52 5.83 2.29
N GLY A 25 -8.24 6.14 2.14
CA GLY A 25 -7.56 7.01 3.08
C GLY A 25 -6.30 7.58 2.48
N ALA A 26 -5.93 8.78 2.91
CA ALA A 26 -4.68 9.42 2.54
C ALA A 26 -4.13 10.25 3.70
N GLY A 27 -2.84 10.51 3.68
CA GLY A 27 -2.20 11.34 4.71
C GLY A 27 -0.79 11.74 4.37
N LYS A 28 -0.27 12.69 5.14
CA LYS A 28 1.11 13.18 5.03
C LYS A 28 2.08 12.31 5.81
N ILE A 29 3.27 12.11 5.25
CA ILE A 29 4.45 11.61 5.95
C ILE A 29 5.41 12.78 6.08
N SER A 30 5.56 13.31 7.30
CA SER A 30 6.40 14.49 7.56
C SER A 30 7.87 14.26 7.17
N TYR A 31 8.35 13.03 7.34
CA TYR A 31 9.73 12.63 7.05
C TYR A 31 9.73 11.31 6.28
N ALA A 32 9.49 11.39 4.97
CA ALA A 32 9.52 10.21 4.10
C ALA A 32 10.97 9.86 3.74
N ALA A 33 11.42 8.68 4.17
CA ALA A 33 12.75 8.17 3.80
C ALA A 33 12.92 8.01 2.28
N SER A 34 11.87 7.58 1.58
CA SER A 34 11.83 7.35 0.13
C SER A 34 10.38 7.22 -0.36
N ALA A 35 10.18 7.15 -1.68
CA ALA A 35 8.89 6.79 -2.26
C ALA A 35 8.45 5.37 -1.83
N LEU A 36 9.39 4.43 -1.73
CA LEU A 36 9.11 3.08 -1.23
C LEU A 36 8.57 3.09 0.20
N HIS A 37 9.05 3.99 1.07
CA HIS A 37 8.49 4.14 2.43
C HIS A 37 7.04 4.65 2.39
N ALA A 38 6.73 5.58 1.49
CA ALA A 38 5.37 6.08 1.30
C ALA A 38 4.42 4.98 0.81
N GLU A 39 4.83 4.23 -0.22
CA GLU A 39 4.07 3.11 -0.77
C GLU A 39 3.89 1.97 0.23
N ALA A 40 4.94 1.60 0.96
CA ALA A 40 4.85 0.59 2.02
C ALA A 40 3.90 1.03 3.14
N THR A 41 3.88 2.33 3.47
CA THR A 41 2.95 2.89 4.46
C THR A 41 1.51 2.85 3.96
N ALA A 42 1.27 3.18 2.68
CA ALA A 42 -0.02 3.06 2.03
C ALA A 42 -0.53 1.60 2.06
N ALA A 43 0.31 0.66 1.63
CA ALA A 43 0.00 -0.76 1.59
C ALA A 43 -0.35 -1.33 2.98
N TYR A 44 0.45 -1.00 4.00
CA TYR A 44 0.21 -1.39 5.39
C TYR A 44 -1.16 -0.90 5.90
N ARG A 45 -1.47 0.39 5.67
CA ARG A 45 -2.74 0.99 6.11
C ARG A 45 -3.93 0.38 5.37
N GLY A 46 -3.80 0.15 4.06
CA GLY A 46 -4.83 -0.51 3.27
C GLY A 46 -5.19 -1.90 3.81
N VAL A 47 -4.18 -2.72 4.14
CA VAL A 47 -4.41 -4.05 4.75
C VAL A 47 -5.06 -3.97 6.10
N LEU A 48 -4.64 -3.04 6.96
CA LEU A 48 -5.29 -2.87 8.26
C LEU A 48 -6.78 -2.56 8.06
N TYR A 49 -7.14 -1.62 7.20
CA TYR A 49 -8.54 -1.30 6.94
C TYR A 49 -9.31 -2.46 6.31
N ALA A 50 -8.74 -3.15 5.32
CA ALA A 50 -9.35 -4.34 4.73
C ALA A 50 -9.59 -5.46 5.77
N SER A 51 -8.64 -5.66 6.69
CA SER A 51 -8.77 -6.61 7.79
C SER A 51 -9.89 -6.22 8.77
N HIS A 52 -10.02 -4.92 9.12
CA HIS A 52 -11.13 -4.43 9.93
C HIS A 52 -12.50 -4.61 9.25
N LEU A 53 -12.55 -4.62 7.92
CA LEU A 53 -13.74 -4.93 7.13
C LEU A 53 -14.02 -6.44 7.02
N GLY A 54 -13.21 -7.29 7.66
CA GLY A 54 -13.38 -8.75 7.63
C GLY A 54 -12.89 -9.42 6.34
N MET A 55 -12.07 -8.74 5.53
CA MET A 55 -11.53 -9.32 4.30
C MET A 55 -10.46 -10.36 4.61
N THR A 56 -10.62 -11.56 4.05
CA THR A 56 -9.70 -12.70 4.27
C THR A 56 -8.81 -12.99 3.07
N ARG A 57 -9.07 -12.34 1.93
CA ARG A 57 -8.31 -12.46 0.69
C ARG A 57 -8.18 -11.06 0.09
N ILE A 58 -6.94 -10.57 -0.03
CA ILE A 58 -6.64 -9.20 -0.45
C ILE A 58 -5.78 -9.27 -1.71
N THR A 59 -6.19 -8.56 -2.75
CA THR A 59 -5.35 -8.33 -3.94
C THR A 59 -4.84 -6.90 -3.85
N PHE A 60 -3.54 -6.74 -4.07
CA PHE A 60 -2.85 -5.46 -4.07
C PHE A 60 -2.58 -4.99 -5.49
N GLU A 61 -3.01 -3.78 -5.82
CA GLU A 61 -2.54 -3.03 -6.98
C GLU A 61 -1.49 -2.04 -6.48
N ILE A 62 -0.24 -2.17 -6.93
CA ILE A 62 0.86 -1.31 -6.50
C ILE A 62 1.71 -0.96 -7.73
N ASP A 63 2.01 0.31 -7.92
CA ASP A 63 2.88 0.81 -9.00
C ASP A 63 4.38 0.62 -8.72
N ASN A 64 4.71 0.13 -7.53
CA ASN A 64 6.07 -0.01 -7.04
C ASN A 64 6.56 -1.45 -7.17
N THR A 65 7.44 -1.67 -8.15
CA THR A 65 8.02 -2.99 -8.43
C THR A 65 8.79 -3.55 -7.25
N VAL A 66 9.57 -2.74 -6.54
CA VAL A 66 10.35 -3.18 -5.36
C VAL A 66 9.43 -3.67 -4.24
N LEU A 67 8.34 -2.94 -3.97
CA LEU A 67 7.35 -3.33 -2.98
C LEU A 67 6.62 -4.62 -3.40
N SER A 68 6.24 -4.72 -4.67
CA SER A 68 5.64 -5.94 -5.24
C SER A 68 6.54 -7.16 -5.07
N TYR A 69 7.84 -7.03 -5.38
CA TYR A 69 8.81 -8.11 -5.16
C TYR A 69 8.96 -8.47 -3.68
N ALA A 70 9.05 -7.48 -2.79
CA ALA A 70 9.19 -7.72 -1.35
C ALA A 70 7.98 -8.46 -0.76
N LEU A 71 6.76 -8.12 -1.19
CA LEU A 71 5.53 -8.78 -0.74
C LEU A 71 5.44 -10.23 -1.25
N LYS A 72 5.87 -10.50 -2.48
CA LYS A 72 5.90 -11.85 -3.06
C LYS A 72 6.97 -12.75 -2.42
N ALA A 73 8.16 -12.21 -2.15
CA ALA A 73 9.30 -12.97 -1.62
C ALA A 73 9.08 -13.52 -0.19
N ASN A 74 8.20 -12.90 0.59
CA ASN A 74 7.92 -13.29 1.97
C ASN A 74 6.82 -14.36 2.11
N GLY A 75 6.40 -15.00 1.01
CA GLY A 75 5.49 -16.16 1.08
C GLY A 75 4.14 -15.85 1.73
N ILE A 76 3.66 -14.60 1.65
CA ILE A 76 2.31 -14.26 2.11
C ILE A 76 1.33 -14.79 1.05
N ASP A 77 1.02 -16.07 1.17
CA ASP A 77 0.30 -16.96 0.25
C ASP A 77 -1.11 -16.50 -0.18
N ARG A 78 -1.58 -15.35 0.34
CA ARG A 78 -2.95 -14.84 0.14
C ARG A 78 -3.03 -13.43 -0.42
N ILE A 79 -1.90 -12.85 -0.84
CA ILE A 79 -1.85 -11.54 -1.49
C ILE A 79 -1.57 -11.70 -2.99
N GLY A 80 -2.58 -11.51 -3.82
CA GLY A 80 -2.37 -11.35 -5.26
C GLY A 80 -1.82 -9.95 -5.50
N VAL A 81 -0.59 -9.78 -5.96
CA VAL A 81 -0.11 -8.45 -6.37
C VAL A 81 -0.33 -8.31 -7.87
N LEU A 82 -1.32 -7.49 -8.26
CA LEU A 82 -1.53 -7.06 -9.63
C LEU A 82 -0.52 -5.96 -9.96
N LEU A 83 0.38 -6.29 -10.89
CA LEU A 83 1.25 -5.33 -11.55
C LEU A 83 0.49 -4.91 -12.81
N ASP A 84 -0.31 -3.85 -12.74
CA ASP A 84 -0.69 -3.16 -13.97
C ASP A 84 0.55 -2.38 -14.43
N VAL A 85 1.20 -2.92 -15.47
CA VAL A 85 2.28 -2.26 -16.22
C VAL A 85 1.71 -1.45 -17.38
#